data_AF-A0AA42L2W5-F1
#
_entry.id   AF-A0AA42L2W5-F1
#
_cell.length_a   1.000
_cell.length_b   1.000
_cell.length_c   1.000
_cell.angle_alpha   90.00
_cell.angle_beta   90.00
_cell.angle_gamma   90.00
#
_symmetry.space_group_name_H-M   'P 1'
#
loop_
_entity.id
_entity.type
_entity.pdbx_description
1 polymer ?
#
loop_
_entity_poly.entity_id
_entity_poly.type
_entity_poly.pdbx_seq_one_letter_code
_entity_poly.pdbx_strand_id
1 'polypeptide(L)'
;MNLPAPSLVAACLLVAGLIHSPAVRAQAGAACEPGASDTASRNACAVQRFQQADSAQNILYGDVMRALSAHERPALRKDQSAWSRQRTSTCKARHASDEGRADWPQRLHDCLTQQTEARHAALRHWLHHGEAPPP
;
A
#
# COMPACT_ATOMS: atom_id res chain seq x y z
N MET A 1 37.21 6.78 68.01
CA MET A 1 38.66 6.92 67.80
C MET A 1 38.98 6.55 66.37
N ASN A 2 39.81 7.38 65.73
CA ASN A 2 40.56 7.19 64.47
C ASN A 2 39.84 7.37 63.11
N LEU A 3 40.12 8.54 62.52
CA LEU A 3 40.49 8.77 61.11
C LEU A 3 42.03 8.58 60.99
N PRO A 4 42.60 8.22 59.81
CA PRO A 4 42.85 9.21 58.76
C PRO A 4 42.74 8.74 57.28
N ALA A 5 42.69 9.76 56.42
CA ALA A 5 42.57 9.84 54.95
C ALA A 5 43.90 9.52 54.19
N PRO A 6 44.16 9.98 52.94
CA PRO A 6 43.39 10.15 51.68
C PRO A 6 44.08 9.37 50.51
N SER A 7 43.58 9.25 49.28
CA SER A 7 43.87 10.17 48.16
C SER A 7 43.63 9.48 46.83
N LEU A 8 43.17 10.27 45.83
CA LEU A 8 43.61 10.35 44.43
C LEU A 8 42.44 10.50 43.45
N VAL A 9 42.18 11.78 43.20
CA VAL A 9 41.72 12.42 41.96
C VAL A 9 41.68 11.51 40.72
N ALA A 10 40.51 11.40 40.10
CA ALA A 10 40.37 11.11 38.68
C ALA A 10 39.40 12.12 38.06
N ALA A 11 39.98 13.13 37.40
CA ALA A 11 39.25 14.13 36.65
C ALA A 11 38.56 13.48 35.44
N CYS A 12 37.23 13.34 35.49
CA CYS A 12 36.44 12.98 34.32
C CYS A 12 36.34 14.20 33.38
N LEU A 13 37.12 14.15 32.29
CA LEU A 13 37.06 15.10 31.20
C LEU A 13 35.66 15.08 30.54
N LEU A 14 34.97 16.21 30.62
CA LEU A 14 33.75 16.50 29.86
C LEU A 14 34.13 16.72 28.38
N VAL A 15 33.84 15.74 27.52
CA VAL A 15 33.81 15.97 26.06
C VAL A 15 32.35 16.03 25.65
N ALA A 16 31.83 17.26 25.53
CA ALA A 16 30.52 17.54 24.98
C ALA A 16 30.53 17.23 23.48
N GLY A 17 30.05 16.04 23.12
CA GLY A 17 29.84 15.66 21.72
C GLY A 17 28.70 16.47 21.11
N LEU A 18 29.02 17.38 20.20
CA LEU A 18 28.06 18.01 19.30
C LEU A 18 27.55 16.97 18.29
N ILE A 19 26.54 16.21 18.68
CA ILE A 19 25.79 15.32 17.79
C ILE A 19 24.90 16.22 16.91
N HIS A 20 25.45 16.77 15.83
CA HIS A 20 24.63 17.32 14.76
C HIS A 20 24.00 16.15 14.00
N SER A 21 22.82 15.71 14.44
CA SER A 21 21.98 14.85 13.61
C SER A 21 21.62 15.64 12.35
N PRO A 22 22.00 15.20 11.13
CA PRO A 22 21.40 15.77 9.95
C PRO A 22 19.91 15.44 10.04
N ALA A 23 19.07 16.48 10.06
CA ALA A 23 17.64 16.30 9.93
C ALA A 23 17.38 15.57 8.61
N VAL A 24 17.14 14.26 8.69
CA VAL A 24 16.51 13.52 7.60
C VAL A 24 15.14 14.15 7.46
N ARG A 25 15.00 15.08 6.52
CA ARG A 25 13.70 15.54 6.08
C ARG A 25 13.07 14.33 5.42
N ALA A 26 12.21 13.62 6.15
CA ALA A 26 11.27 12.72 5.53
C ALA A 26 10.45 13.58 4.56
N GLN A 27 10.69 13.42 3.26
CA GLN A 27 9.84 14.01 2.26
C GLN A 27 8.50 13.27 2.38
N ALA A 28 7.57 13.83 3.15
CA ALA A 28 6.19 13.38 3.08
C ALA A 28 5.79 13.50 1.60
N GLY A 29 5.25 12.41 1.03
CA GLY A 29 4.62 12.49 -0.28
C GLY A 29 3.59 13.63 -0.28
N ALA A 30 3.32 14.20 -1.46
CA ALA A 30 2.27 15.22 -1.55
C ALA A 30 0.96 14.70 -0.95
N ALA A 31 0.24 15.57 -0.24
CA ALA A 31 -1.10 15.25 0.23
C ALA A 31 -2.05 15.14 -0.97
N CYS A 32 -3.08 14.30 -0.85
CA CYS A 32 -4.20 14.38 -1.78
C CYS A 32 -5.03 15.61 -1.43
N GLU A 33 -4.93 16.65 -2.25
CA GLU A 33 -5.74 17.86 -2.14
C GLU A 33 -6.81 17.84 -3.25
N PRO A 34 -8.08 17.53 -2.93
CA PRO A 34 -9.15 17.47 -3.92
C PRO A 34 -9.27 18.78 -4.71
N GLY A 35 -9.28 18.67 -6.04
CA GLY A 35 -9.40 19.83 -6.93
C GLY A 35 -8.08 20.56 -7.23
N ALA A 36 -6.97 20.17 -6.62
CA ALA A 36 -5.65 20.71 -6.98
C ALA A 36 -5.25 20.27 -8.39
N SER A 37 -4.64 21.20 -9.14
CA SER A 37 -4.21 20.97 -10.53
C SER A 37 -2.75 20.56 -10.65
N ASP A 38 -1.99 20.47 -9.56
CA ASP A 38 -0.59 20.04 -9.61
C ASP A 38 -0.48 18.50 -9.71
N THR A 39 0.56 18.04 -10.39
CA THR A 39 0.74 16.59 -10.66
C THR A 39 0.99 15.78 -9.40
N ALA A 40 1.62 16.35 -8.37
CA ALA A 40 1.96 15.63 -7.16
C ALA A 40 0.71 15.30 -6.34
N SER A 41 -0.18 16.28 -6.15
CA SER A 41 -1.48 16.08 -5.51
C SER A 41 -2.36 15.09 -6.29
N ARG A 42 -2.43 15.21 -7.63
CA ARG A 42 -3.22 14.25 -8.43
C ARG A 42 -2.71 12.81 -8.30
N ASN A 43 -1.39 12.61 -8.31
CA ASN A 43 -0.78 11.30 -8.08
C ASN A 43 -1.16 10.75 -6.69
N ALA A 44 -1.08 11.59 -5.64
CA ALA A 44 -1.46 11.20 -4.29
C ALA A 44 -2.95 10.80 -4.19
N CYS A 45 -3.84 11.58 -4.82
CA CYS A 45 -5.26 11.25 -4.87
C CYS A 45 -5.57 9.95 -5.61
N ALA A 46 -4.84 9.64 -6.68
CA ALA A 46 -5.00 8.37 -7.38
C ALA A 46 -4.62 7.17 -6.51
N VAL A 47 -3.53 7.29 -5.75
CA VAL A 47 -3.14 6.26 -4.76
C VAL A 47 -4.23 6.07 -3.71
N GLN A 48 -4.76 7.16 -3.15
CA GLN A 48 -5.82 7.09 -2.14
C GLN A 48 -7.10 6.44 -2.68
N ARG A 49 -7.53 6.80 -3.90
CA ARG A 49 -8.69 6.15 -4.56
C ARG A 49 -8.48 4.65 -4.74
N PHE A 50 -7.30 4.25 -5.22
CA PHE A 50 -6.98 2.84 -5.36
C PHE A 50 -7.04 2.09 -4.02
N GLN A 51 -6.47 2.66 -2.95
CA GLN A 51 -6.51 2.07 -1.61
C GLN A 51 -7.95 1.87 -1.12
N GLN A 52 -8.84 2.82 -1.37
CA GLN A 52 -10.27 2.71 -1.03
C GLN A 52 -10.94 1.58 -1.81
N ALA A 53 -10.73 1.52 -3.13
CA ALA A 53 -11.28 0.47 -3.97
C ALA A 53 -10.74 -0.93 -3.59
N ASP A 54 -9.44 -1.05 -3.32
CA ASP A 54 -8.81 -2.32 -2.90
C ASP A 54 -9.34 -2.79 -1.54
N SER A 55 -9.53 -1.87 -0.60
CA SER A 55 -10.15 -2.18 0.70
C SER A 55 -11.58 -2.69 0.53
N ALA A 56 -12.39 -2.02 -0.29
CA ALA A 56 -13.76 -2.46 -0.58
C ALA A 56 -13.80 -3.85 -1.26
N GLN A 57 -12.90 -4.10 -2.20
CA GLN A 57 -12.77 -5.39 -2.86
C GLN A 57 -12.37 -6.50 -1.89
N ASN A 58 -11.43 -6.23 -0.98
CA ASN A 58 -10.98 -7.20 0.03
C ASN A 58 -12.08 -7.55 1.03
N ILE A 59 -12.88 -6.57 1.44
CA ILE A 59 -14.08 -6.79 2.26
C ILE A 59 -15.05 -7.71 1.52
N LEU A 60 -15.42 -7.36 0.28
CA LEU A 60 -16.34 -8.18 -0.54
C LEU A 60 -15.81 -9.60 -0.73
N TYR A 61 -14.52 -9.76 -1.01
CA TYR A 61 -13.90 -11.09 -1.12
C TYR A 61 -14.04 -11.88 0.19
N GLY A 62 -13.79 -11.26 1.34
CA GLY A 62 -13.99 -11.87 2.64
C GLY A 62 -15.45 -12.30 2.88
N ASP A 63 -16.41 -11.48 2.45
CA ASP A 63 -17.84 -11.77 2.57
C ASP A 63 -18.24 -12.98 1.72
N VAL A 64 -17.83 -13.02 0.45
CA VAL A 64 -18.08 -14.15 -0.46
C VAL A 64 -17.42 -15.42 0.09
N MET A 65 -16.19 -15.34 0.58
CA MET A 65 -15.49 -16.47 1.21
C MET A 65 -16.25 -17.06 2.40
N ARG A 66 -16.97 -16.24 3.17
CA ARG A 66 -17.81 -16.73 4.29
C ARG A 66 -19.11 -17.36 3.81
N ALA A 67 -19.70 -16.84 2.73
CA ALA A 67 -20.95 -17.34 2.16
C ALA A 67 -20.78 -18.69 1.44
N LEU A 68 -19.63 -18.91 0.77
CA LEU A 68 -19.35 -20.14 0.05
C LEU A 68 -19.19 -21.36 0.97
N SER A 69 -19.50 -22.54 0.44
CA SER A 69 -19.27 -23.83 1.08
C SER A 69 -17.78 -24.11 1.26
N ALA A 70 -17.43 -25.05 2.15
CA ALA A 70 -16.05 -25.45 2.37
C ALA A 70 -15.36 -25.98 1.10
N HIS A 71 -16.13 -26.60 0.19
CA HIS A 71 -15.61 -27.18 -1.05
C HIS A 71 -15.27 -26.12 -2.11
N GLU A 72 -16.00 -25.01 -2.17
CA GLU A 72 -15.83 -23.96 -3.20
C GLU A 72 -14.71 -22.96 -2.83
N ARG A 73 -14.51 -22.68 -1.53
CA ARG A 73 -13.53 -21.70 -1.04
C ARG A 73 -12.10 -21.88 -1.58
N PRO A 74 -11.53 -23.09 -1.73
CA PRO A 74 -10.21 -23.28 -2.35
C PRO A 74 -10.13 -22.75 -3.79
N ALA A 75 -11.18 -22.92 -4.58
CA ALA A 75 -11.22 -22.46 -5.96
C ALA A 75 -11.26 -20.93 -6.02
N LEU A 76 -12.10 -20.29 -5.19
CA LEU A 76 -12.12 -18.83 -5.10
C LEU A 76 -10.78 -18.24 -4.62
N ARG A 77 -10.10 -18.87 -3.64
CA ARG A 77 -8.74 -18.41 -3.23
C ARG A 77 -7.75 -18.44 -4.39
N LYS A 78 -7.77 -19.50 -5.19
CA LYS A 78 -6.89 -19.65 -6.36
C LYS A 78 -7.21 -18.58 -7.41
N ASP A 79 -8.47 -18.40 -7.74
CA ASP A 79 -8.94 -17.39 -8.70
C ASP A 79 -8.57 -15.97 -8.26
N GLN A 80 -8.87 -15.61 -7.00
CA GLN A 80 -8.53 -14.30 -6.45
C GLN A 80 -7.02 -14.03 -6.45
N SER A 81 -6.22 -15.02 -6.09
CA SER A 81 -4.75 -14.90 -6.11
C SER A 81 -4.20 -14.73 -7.52
N ALA A 82 -4.77 -15.44 -8.50
CA ALA A 82 -4.39 -15.31 -9.91
C ALA A 82 -4.77 -13.93 -10.46
N TRP A 83 -6.00 -13.49 -10.22
CA TRP A 83 -6.48 -12.16 -10.60
C TRP A 83 -5.60 -11.04 -10.00
N SER A 84 -5.27 -11.11 -8.70
CA SER A 84 -4.48 -10.07 -8.02
C SER A 84 -3.08 -9.92 -8.63
N ARG A 85 -2.42 -11.05 -8.95
CA ARG A 85 -1.13 -11.04 -9.67
C ARG A 85 -1.26 -10.44 -11.07
N GLN A 86 -2.28 -10.84 -11.82
CA GLN A 86 -2.49 -10.39 -13.20
C GLN A 86 -2.88 -8.90 -13.27
N ARG A 87 -3.59 -8.37 -12.27
CA ARG A 87 -4.01 -6.96 -12.22
C ARG A 87 -2.83 -6.01 -12.37
N THR A 88 -1.80 -6.20 -11.54
CA THR A 88 -0.64 -5.30 -11.52
C THR A 88 0.19 -5.40 -12.80
N SER A 89 0.42 -6.61 -13.31
CA SER A 89 1.16 -6.79 -14.57
C SER A 89 0.41 -6.18 -15.76
N THR A 90 -0.91 -6.36 -15.82
CA THR A 90 -1.77 -5.76 -16.86
C THR A 90 -1.69 -4.24 -16.86
N CYS A 91 -1.81 -3.61 -15.69
CA CYS A 91 -1.78 -2.14 -15.61
C CYS A 91 -0.40 -1.56 -15.90
N LYS A 92 0.68 -2.22 -15.48
CA LYS A 92 2.05 -1.81 -15.86
C LYS A 92 2.26 -1.92 -17.37
N ALA A 93 1.90 -3.05 -17.97
CA ALA A 93 2.03 -3.27 -19.41
C ALA A 93 1.24 -2.21 -20.21
N ARG A 94 0.01 -1.86 -19.79
CA ARG A 94 -0.81 -0.83 -20.42
C ARG A 94 -0.13 0.55 -20.45
N HIS A 95 0.68 0.88 -19.44
CA HIS A 95 1.31 2.19 -19.27
C HIS A 95 2.85 2.14 -19.34
N ALA A 96 3.41 1.11 -19.97
CA ALA A 96 4.86 0.90 -20.02
C ALA A 96 5.59 2.06 -20.71
N SER A 97 5.02 2.62 -21.79
CA SER A 97 5.60 3.77 -22.49
C SER A 97 5.52 5.08 -21.72
N ASP A 98 4.69 5.15 -20.67
CA ASP A 98 4.47 6.35 -19.87
C ASP A 98 5.34 6.38 -18.59
N GLU A 99 6.15 5.34 -18.30
CA GLU A 99 6.90 5.18 -17.03
C GLU A 99 7.78 6.37 -16.64
N GLY A 100 8.33 7.09 -17.63
CA GLY A 100 9.15 8.27 -17.37
C GLY A 100 8.37 9.56 -17.08
N ARG A 101 7.04 9.55 -17.15
CA ARG A 101 6.23 10.76 -17.00
C ARG A 101 5.95 11.09 -15.54
N ALA A 102 5.88 12.38 -15.23
CA ALA A 102 5.55 12.85 -13.89
C ALA A 102 4.16 12.39 -13.39
N ASP A 103 3.21 12.16 -14.30
CA ASP A 103 1.84 11.68 -14.00
C ASP A 103 1.70 10.15 -14.09
N TRP A 104 2.80 9.41 -14.24
CA TRP A 104 2.76 7.95 -14.30
C TRP A 104 2.10 7.29 -13.07
N PRO A 105 2.37 7.72 -11.81
CA PRO A 105 1.70 7.15 -10.66
C PRO A 105 0.18 7.27 -10.74
N GLN A 106 -0.35 8.41 -11.18
CA GLN A 106 -1.79 8.58 -11.41
C GLN A 106 -2.31 7.55 -12.42
N ARG A 107 -1.66 7.43 -13.59
CA ARG A 107 -2.08 6.48 -14.65
C ARG A 107 -2.14 5.03 -14.16
N LEU A 108 -1.09 4.60 -13.46
CA LEU A 108 -1.03 3.26 -12.89
C LEU A 108 -2.18 3.02 -11.91
N HIS A 109 -2.39 3.92 -10.95
CA HIS A 109 -3.38 3.72 -9.88
C HIS A 109 -4.82 3.87 -10.39
N ASP A 110 -5.06 4.72 -11.39
CA ASP A 110 -6.36 4.82 -12.05
C ASP A 110 -6.69 3.51 -12.79
N CYS A 111 -5.71 2.85 -13.44
CA CYS A 111 -5.90 1.52 -14.01
C CYS A 111 -6.18 0.46 -12.93
N LEU A 112 -5.41 0.46 -11.84
CA LEU A 112 -5.59 -0.49 -10.74
C LEU A 112 -6.98 -0.34 -10.10
N THR A 113 -7.47 0.89 -9.97
CA THR A 113 -8.83 1.19 -9.47
C THR A 113 -9.89 0.55 -10.36
N GLN A 114 -9.84 0.82 -11.67
CA GLN A 114 -10.79 0.25 -12.65
C GLN A 114 -10.81 -1.29 -12.63
N GLN A 115 -9.64 -1.93 -12.62
CA GLN A 115 -9.55 -3.39 -12.56
C GLN A 115 -10.13 -3.96 -11.25
N THR A 116 -9.93 -3.24 -10.14
CA THR A 116 -10.43 -3.61 -8.81
C THR A 116 -11.95 -3.48 -8.71
N GLU A 117 -12.52 -2.40 -9.22
CA GLU A 117 -13.97 -2.21 -9.27
C GLU A 117 -14.64 -3.24 -10.19
N ALA A 118 -14.05 -3.52 -11.35
CA ALA A 118 -14.55 -4.55 -12.28
C ALA A 118 -14.56 -5.94 -11.65
N ARG A 119 -13.62 -6.24 -10.75
CA ARG A 119 -13.55 -7.53 -10.03
C ARG A 119 -14.77 -7.81 -9.17
N HIS A 120 -15.51 -6.78 -8.75
CA HIS A 120 -16.72 -6.96 -7.94
C HIS A 120 -17.78 -7.79 -8.68
N ALA A 121 -17.88 -7.68 -10.01
CA ALA A 121 -18.81 -8.50 -10.79
C ALA A 121 -18.47 -10.00 -10.73
N ALA A 122 -17.18 -10.34 -10.84
CA ALA A 122 -16.73 -11.73 -10.72
C ALA A 122 -16.96 -12.27 -9.31
N LEU A 123 -16.70 -11.49 -8.25
CA LEU A 123 -16.96 -11.91 -6.87
C LEU A 123 -18.47 -12.12 -6.60
N ARG A 124 -19.34 -11.29 -7.18
CA ARG A 124 -20.80 -11.52 -7.14
C ARG A 124 -21.21 -12.77 -7.92
N HIS A 125 -20.58 -13.05 -9.05
CA HIS A 125 -20.81 -14.29 -9.78
C HIS A 125 -20.47 -15.51 -8.93
N TRP A 126 -19.30 -15.51 -8.26
CA TRP A 126 -18.95 -16.54 -7.28
C TRP A 126 -20.01 -16.72 -6.21
N LEU A 127 -20.54 -15.63 -5.65
CA LEU A 127 -21.59 -15.68 -4.63
C LEU A 127 -22.87 -16.39 -5.11
N HIS A 128 -23.21 -16.26 -6.38
CA HIS A 128 -24.42 -16.86 -6.95
C HIS A 128 -24.23 -18.27 -7.49
N HIS A 129 -23.03 -18.60 -7.98
CA HIS A 129 -22.78 -19.82 -8.75
C HIS A 129 -21.77 -20.77 -8.11
N GLY A 130 -21.01 -20.34 -7.11
CA GLY A 130 -20.00 -21.19 -6.46
C GLY A 130 -18.76 -21.46 -7.31
N GLU A 131 -18.65 -20.83 -8.49
CA GLU A 131 -17.55 -20.98 -9.43
C GLU A 131 -17.12 -19.66 -10.09
N ALA A 132 -16.02 -19.68 -10.84
CA ALA A 132 -15.53 -18.51 -11.57
C ALA A 132 -16.43 -18.19 -12.76
N PRO A 133 -16.62 -16.89 -13.10
CA PRO A 133 -17.31 -16.55 -14.33
C PRO A 133 -16.56 -17.10 -15.55
N PRO A 134 -17.28 -17.40 -16.65
CA PRO A 134 -16.65 -17.82 -17.90
C PRO A 134 -15.70 -16.72 -18.43
N PRO A 135 -14.64 -17.10 -19.16
CA PRO A 135 -13.64 -16.19 -19.71
C PRO A 135 -14.18 -15.23 -20.77
#